data_AF-Q74N26-F1
#
_entry.id   AF-Q74N26-F1
#
_cell.length_a   1.000
_cell.length_b   1.000
_cell.length_c   1.000
_cell.angle_alpha   90.00
_cell.angle_beta   90.00
_cell.angle_gamma   90.00
#
_symmetry.space_group_name_H-M   'P 1'
#
loop_
_entity.id
_entity.type
_entity.pdbx_description
1 polymer ?
#
loop_
_entity_poly.entity_id
_entity_poly.type
_entity_poly.pdbx_seq_one_letter_code
_entity_poly.pdbx_strand_id
1 'polypeptide(L)'
;MIYLIGLGIRKGDISYRAIELLKNLDKIYLDSYTVYINSYYKDYIKWLENIIDKKIIFADRALVEEQLEEIAKKEDVALLTIGDPLFATTHIYQFKDLIKDIIHAPSVLNYIYNLGLSPYRFGRIISIPHPSKGLYDIESKIEVNLKNDLHTLILLDTDPVLDYKTAIKVYNLDKYCTIAVSIGEKIVYGKEIDAPPPHALIIPAKLMHYEKDFIQC
;
A
#
# COMPACT_ATOMS: atom_id res chain seq x y z
N MET A 1 19.48 -15.17 -4.55
CA MET A 1 18.01 -15.33 -4.45
C MET A 1 17.42 -14.05 -3.86
N ILE A 2 16.10 -13.92 -3.73
CA ILE A 2 15.47 -12.71 -3.17
C ILE A 2 14.53 -13.00 -2.00
N TYR A 3 14.57 -12.13 -0.99
CA TYR A 3 13.61 -12.06 0.11
C TYR A 3 12.68 -10.87 -0.12
N LEU A 4 11.37 -11.12 -0.14
CA LEU A 4 10.37 -10.07 -0.22
C LEU A 4 9.90 -9.74 1.20
N ILE A 5 10.10 -8.52 1.67
CA ILE A 5 9.93 -8.18 3.09
C ILE A 5 9.07 -6.92 3.24
N GLY A 6 7.98 -7.05 3.98
CA GLY A 6 7.14 -5.93 4.38
C GLY A 6 7.74 -5.18 5.57
N LEU A 7 7.72 -3.86 5.48
CA LEU A 7 8.05 -2.95 6.59
C LEU A 7 6.83 -2.55 7.40
N GLY A 8 5.64 -2.85 6.90
CA GLY A 8 4.38 -2.34 7.40
C GLY A 8 4.19 -0.84 7.11
N ILE A 9 3.10 -0.27 7.64
CA ILE A 9 2.75 1.15 7.40
C ILE A 9 3.41 2.06 8.44
N ARG A 10 3.53 1.59 9.67
CA ARG A 10 4.11 2.36 10.78
C ARG A 10 5.45 1.79 11.22
N LYS A 11 6.28 2.69 11.76
CA LYS A 11 7.51 2.32 12.45
C LYS A 11 7.21 1.29 13.54
N GLY A 12 7.83 0.12 13.43
CA GLY A 12 7.64 -1.01 14.36
C GLY A 12 6.65 -2.07 13.88
N ASP A 13 5.95 -1.85 12.76
CA ASP A 13 5.11 -2.87 12.13
C ASP A 13 5.96 -3.99 11.49
N ILE A 14 7.23 -3.70 11.17
CA ILE A 14 8.19 -4.71 10.71
C ILE A 14 8.31 -5.82 11.76
N SER A 15 8.20 -7.07 11.31
CA SER A 15 8.30 -8.21 12.21
C SER A 15 9.71 -8.40 12.76
N TYR A 16 9.82 -8.97 13.96
CA TYR A 16 11.11 -9.36 14.53
C TYR A 16 11.88 -10.32 13.61
N ARG A 17 11.18 -11.24 12.95
CA ARG A 17 11.76 -12.17 11.96
C ARG A 17 12.42 -11.43 10.79
N ALA A 18 11.80 -10.36 10.28
CA ALA A 18 12.39 -9.54 9.23
C ALA A 18 13.68 -8.86 9.70
N ILE A 19 13.68 -8.27 10.90
CA ILE A 19 14.86 -7.61 11.46
C ILE A 19 16.04 -8.58 11.59
N GLU A 20 15.80 -9.77 12.15
CA GLU A 20 16.87 -10.78 12.32
C GLU A 20 17.40 -11.30 10.99
N LEU A 21 16.52 -11.45 9.99
CA LEU A 21 16.96 -11.83 8.64
C LEU A 21 17.83 -10.74 8.01
N LEU A 22 17.42 -9.47 8.09
CA LEU A 22 18.13 -8.34 7.48
C LEU A 22 19.53 -8.13 8.03
N LYS A 23 19.77 -8.42 9.32
CA LYS A 23 21.12 -8.37 9.92
C LYS A 23 22.13 -9.31 9.23
N ASN A 24 21.65 -10.37 8.61
CA ASN A 24 22.47 -11.39 7.94
C ASN A 24 22.58 -11.18 6.43
N LEU A 25 22.05 -10.08 5.89
CA LEU A 25 22.10 -9.76 4.46
C LEU A 25 22.97 -8.53 4.19
N ASP A 26 23.68 -8.55 3.06
CA ASP A 26 24.54 -7.44 2.64
C ASP A 26 23.88 -6.51 1.64
N LYS A 27 22.90 -7.03 0.87
CA LYS A 27 22.18 -6.28 -0.17
C LYS A 27 20.73 -6.08 0.22
N ILE A 28 20.40 -4.87 0.62
CA ILE A 28 19.07 -4.50 1.10
C ILE A 28 18.58 -3.31 0.28
N TYR A 29 17.51 -3.52 -0.47
CA TYR A 29 16.89 -2.53 -1.33
C TYR A 29 15.52 -2.16 -0.76
N LEU A 30 15.16 -0.90 -0.83
CA LEU A 30 13.80 -0.42 -0.57
C LEU A 30 13.16 -0.06 -1.89
N ASP A 31 12.06 -0.74 -2.23
CA ASP A 31 11.17 -0.28 -3.28
C ASP A 31 10.62 1.11 -2.90
N SER A 32 11.04 2.10 -3.68
CA SER A 32 10.75 3.51 -3.44
C SER A 32 9.80 4.11 -4.48
N TYR A 33 9.26 3.30 -5.40
CA TYR A 33 8.35 3.77 -6.45
C TYR A 33 6.90 3.33 -6.24
N THR A 34 6.65 2.23 -5.52
CA THR A 34 5.29 1.76 -5.24
C THR A 34 4.56 2.57 -4.17
N VAL A 35 5.30 3.32 -3.34
CA VAL A 35 4.75 4.21 -2.31
C VAL A 35 5.53 5.52 -2.28
N TYR A 36 4.81 6.62 -2.06
CA TYR A 36 5.42 7.94 -1.84
C TYR A 36 6.26 7.98 -0.56
N ILE A 37 7.59 8.07 -0.70
CA ILE A 37 8.53 8.13 0.42
C ILE A 37 8.67 9.57 0.97
N ASN A 38 7.80 9.90 1.91
CA ASN A 38 7.84 11.16 2.67
C ASN A 38 8.94 11.19 3.76
N SER A 39 9.03 12.28 4.53
CA SER A 39 10.00 12.44 5.61
C SER A 39 9.87 11.37 6.70
N TYR A 40 8.65 10.98 7.06
CA TYR A 40 8.38 9.94 8.05
C TYR A 40 9.03 8.61 7.66
N TYR A 41 8.80 8.15 6.42
CA TYR A 41 9.41 6.91 5.95
C TYR A 41 10.93 7.01 5.86
N LYS A 42 11.50 8.16 5.48
CA LYS A 42 12.96 8.36 5.50
C LYS A 42 13.54 8.18 6.91
N ASP A 43 12.87 8.69 7.95
CA ASP A 43 13.31 8.54 9.33
C ASP A 43 13.07 7.13 9.88
N TYR A 44 12.01 6.44 9.42
CA TYR A 44 11.81 5.01 9.70
C TYR A 44 12.96 4.16 9.13
N ILE A 45 13.35 4.41 7.87
CA ILE A 45 14.45 3.69 7.23
C ILE A 45 15.77 3.93 7.95
N LYS A 46 16.10 5.17 8.33
CA LYS A 46 17.30 5.46 9.14
C LYS A 46 17.30 4.71 10.47
N TRP A 47 16.15 4.64 11.14
CA TRP A 47 16.02 3.86 12.37
C TRP A 47 16.29 2.37 12.12
N LEU A 48 15.79 1.82 11.01
CA LEU A 48 16.02 0.43 10.65
C LEU A 48 17.49 0.17 10.34
N GLU A 49 18.15 1.03 9.55
CA GLU A 49 19.59 0.98 9.27
C GLU A 49 20.42 0.88 10.56
N ASN A 50 20.08 1.69 11.58
CA ASN A 50 20.77 1.67 12.87
C ASN A 50 20.57 0.37 13.66
N ILE A 51 19.44 -0.31 13.50
CA ILE A 51 19.15 -1.57 14.20
C ILE A 51 19.86 -2.75 13.54
N ILE A 52 19.89 -2.76 12.21
CA ILE A 52 20.47 -3.86 11.45
C ILE A 52 21.97 -3.66 11.18
N ASP A 53 22.50 -2.47 11.45
CA ASP A 53 23.88 -2.04 11.15
C ASP A 53 24.27 -2.26 9.67
N LYS A 54 23.33 -1.93 8.77
CA LYS A 54 23.47 -2.06 7.31
C LYS A 54 22.81 -0.88 6.62
N LYS A 55 23.27 -0.56 5.41
CA LYS A 55 22.66 0.44 4.55
C LYS A 55 21.52 -0.14 3.73
N ILE A 56 20.46 0.66 3.57
CA ILE A 56 19.30 0.36 2.74
C ILE A 56 19.36 1.26 1.51
N ILE A 57 19.39 0.64 0.33
CA ILE A 57 19.51 1.32 -0.96
C ILE A 57 18.11 1.60 -1.49
N PHE A 58 17.80 2.86 -1.78
CA PHE A 58 16.54 3.23 -2.42
C PHE A 58 16.56 2.76 -3.88
N ALA A 59 15.64 1.87 -4.23
CA ALA A 59 15.48 1.29 -5.55
C ALA A 59 14.29 1.95 -6.25
N ASP A 60 14.55 2.61 -7.37
CA ASP A 60 13.51 3.14 -8.23
C ASP A 60 12.92 2.03 -9.12
N ARG A 61 11.93 2.40 -9.94
CA ARG A 61 11.25 1.46 -10.84
C ARG A 61 12.25 0.73 -11.75
N ALA A 62 13.20 1.44 -12.36
CA ALA A 62 14.15 0.85 -13.29
C ALA A 62 15.05 -0.17 -12.58
N LEU A 63 15.54 0.14 -11.37
CA LEU A 63 16.34 -0.81 -10.61
C LEU A 63 15.52 -2.05 -10.24
N VAL A 64 14.31 -1.87 -9.70
CA VAL A 64 13.46 -2.99 -9.27
C VAL A 64 13.05 -3.84 -10.48
N GLU A 65 12.44 -3.24 -11.50
CA GLU A 65 11.83 -3.95 -12.64
C GLU A 65 12.88 -4.51 -13.63
N GLU A 66 14.03 -3.87 -13.80
CA GLU A 66 14.99 -4.24 -14.87
C GLU A 66 16.30 -4.87 -14.37
N GLN A 67 16.77 -4.53 -13.17
CA GLN A 67 18.13 -4.90 -12.73
C GLN A 67 18.16 -5.89 -11.56
N LEU A 68 17.19 -5.78 -10.64
CA LEU A 68 17.23 -6.52 -9.38
C LEU A 68 17.17 -8.04 -9.57
N GLU A 69 16.51 -8.51 -10.63
CA GLU A 69 16.46 -9.93 -10.98
C GLU A 69 17.88 -10.49 -11.25
N GLU A 70 18.68 -9.78 -12.04
CA GLU A 70 20.05 -10.19 -12.39
C GLU A 70 20.99 -10.14 -11.18
N ILE A 71 20.76 -9.21 -10.26
CA ILE A 71 21.49 -9.15 -8.98
C ILE A 71 21.10 -10.35 -8.12
N ALA A 72 19.80 -10.63 -7.98
CA ALA A 72 19.28 -11.74 -7.20
C ALA A 72 19.67 -13.13 -7.74
N LYS A 73 20.05 -13.26 -9.02
CA LYS A 73 20.63 -14.50 -9.58
C LYS A 73 22.05 -14.78 -9.08
N LYS A 74 22.78 -13.75 -8.64
CA LYS A 74 24.21 -13.85 -8.26
C LYS A 74 24.42 -13.87 -6.75
N GLU A 75 23.56 -13.20 -6.00
CA GLU A 75 23.66 -13.08 -4.55
C GLU A 75 22.28 -13.04 -3.88
N ASP A 76 22.27 -13.16 -2.55
CA ASP A 76 21.05 -13.05 -1.76
C ASP A 76 20.75 -11.58 -1.45
N VAL A 77 19.55 -11.13 -1.85
CA VAL A 77 19.11 -9.74 -1.69
C VAL A 77 17.77 -9.66 -0.97
N ALA A 78 17.55 -8.58 -0.21
CA ALA A 78 16.25 -8.22 0.32
C ALA A 78 15.63 -7.08 -0.49
N LEU A 79 14.36 -7.22 -0.87
CA LEU A 79 13.53 -6.13 -1.36
C LEU A 79 12.48 -5.80 -0.28
N LEU A 80 12.64 -4.62 0.30
CA LEU A 80 11.76 -4.06 1.30
C LEU A 80 10.62 -3.29 0.62
N THR A 81 9.41 -3.41 1.15
CA THR A 81 8.22 -2.68 0.68
C THR A 81 7.53 -2.02 1.86
N ILE A 82 7.08 -0.76 1.70
CA ILE A 82 6.20 -0.11 2.68
C ILE A 82 4.82 -0.80 2.64
N GLY A 83 4.36 -1.31 3.79
CA GLY A 83 3.21 -2.20 3.86
C GLY A 83 3.60 -3.67 3.69
N ASP A 84 2.78 -4.43 2.98
CA ASP A 84 3.01 -5.85 2.67
C ASP A 84 3.63 -5.99 1.28
N PRO A 85 4.65 -6.85 1.08
CA PRO A 85 5.40 -6.90 -0.18
C PRO A 85 4.58 -7.45 -1.35
N LEU A 86 3.42 -8.08 -1.09
CA LEU A 86 2.54 -8.66 -2.12
C LEU A 86 1.26 -7.86 -2.33
N PHE A 87 0.99 -6.86 -1.49
CA PHE A 87 -0.23 -6.08 -1.61
C PHE A 87 -0.02 -4.90 -2.57
N ALA A 88 -0.80 -4.87 -3.66
CA ALA A 88 -0.75 -3.84 -4.69
C ALA A 88 0.64 -3.70 -5.38
N THR A 89 1.37 -4.80 -5.48
CA THR A 89 2.65 -4.89 -6.21
C THR A 89 2.62 -6.07 -7.20
N THR A 90 3.63 -6.15 -8.06
CA THR A 90 3.84 -7.26 -9.00
C THR A 90 5.03 -8.15 -8.60
N HIS A 91 5.63 -7.92 -7.43
CA HIS A 91 6.90 -8.54 -7.02
C HIS A 91 6.87 -10.07 -7.06
N ILE A 92 5.78 -10.71 -6.64
CA ILE A 92 5.67 -12.17 -6.67
C ILE A 92 5.76 -12.74 -8.09
N TYR A 93 5.20 -12.04 -9.07
CA TYR A 93 5.22 -12.48 -10.46
C TYR A 93 6.59 -12.21 -11.10
N GLN A 94 7.18 -11.07 -10.77
CA GLN A 94 8.49 -10.68 -11.27
C GLN A 94 9.59 -11.64 -10.78
N PHE A 95 9.60 -11.97 -9.48
CA PHE A 95 10.69 -12.73 -8.87
C PHE A 95 10.37 -14.20 -8.63
N LYS A 96 9.30 -14.73 -9.24
CA LYS A 96 8.72 -16.05 -8.94
C LYS A 96 9.75 -17.20 -8.75
N ASP A 97 10.80 -17.25 -9.57
CA ASP A 97 11.79 -18.34 -9.59
C ASP A 97 13.01 -18.05 -8.71
N LEU A 98 13.08 -16.87 -8.11
CA LEU A 98 14.19 -16.39 -7.28
C LEU A 98 13.79 -16.21 -5.81
N ILE A 99 12.49 -16.27 -5.48
CA ILE A 99 12.00 -16.04 -4.12
C ILE A 99 12.52 -17.14 -3.20
N LYS A 100 13.23 -16.71 -2.15
CA LYS A 100 13.70 -17.57 -1.06
C LYS A 100 12.71 -17.59 0.10
N ASP A 101 12.11 -16.45 0.41
CA ASP A 101 11.13 -16.29 1.47
C ASP A 101 10.30 -15.02 1.27
N ILE A 102 9.13 -14.97 1.90
CA ILE A 102 8.25 -13.80 1.94
C ILE A 102 7.93 -13.50 3.40
N ILE A 103 8.30 -12.31 3.87
CA ILE A 103 8.02 -11.85 5.22
C ILE A 103 6.94 -10.78 5.15
N HIS A 104 5.72 -11.15 5.57
CA HIS A 104 4.56 -10.27 5.58
C HIS A 104 4.63 -9.19 6.68
N ALA A 105 3.89 -8.11 6.46
CA ALA A 105 3.67 -7.05 7.44
C ALA A 105 2.29 -6.39 7.24
N PRO A 106 1.75 -5.65 8.22
CA PRO A 106 0.48 -4.94 8.08
C PRO A 106 0.45 -4.01 6.85
N SER A 107 -0.57 -4.14 6.01
CA SER A 107 -0.83 -3.23 4.89
C SER A 107 -1.96 -2.25 5.22
N VAL A 108 -2.29 -1.36 4.26
CA VAL A 108 -3.47 -0.47 4.38
C VAL A 108 -4.75 -1.23 4.73
N LEU A 109 -4.90 -2.49 4.27
CA LEU A 109 -6.07 -3.31 4.57
C LEU A 109 -6.30 -3.45 6.07
N ASN A 110 -5.24 -3.73 6.83
CA ASN A 110 -5.33 -3.90 8.27
C ASN A 110 -5.82 -2.62 8.95
N TYR A 111 -5.40 -1.45 8.45
CA TYR A 111 -5.70 -0.16 9.04
C TYR A 111 -7.08 0.38 8.68
N ILE A 112 -7.60 0.09 7.48
CA ILE A 112 -8.95 0.53 7.09
C ILE A 112 -10.05 -0.20 7.86
N TYR A 113 -9.77 -1.38 8.43
CA TYR A 113 -10.75 -2.07 9.29
C TYR A 113 -11.00 -1.33 10.61
N ASN A 114 -10.15 -0.38 10.99
CA ASN A 114 -10.42 0.51 12.12
C ASN A 114 -11.62 1.44 11.88
N LEU A 115 -12.10 1.56 10.63
CA LEU A 115 -13.35 2.24 10.33
C LEU A 115 -14.60 1.43 10.72
N GLY A 116 -14.45 0.24 11.31
CA GLY A 116 -15.56 -0.59 11.76
C GLY A 116 -16.33 -1.32 10.66
N LEU A 117 -15.92 -1.16 9.40
CA LEU A 117 -16.44 -1.93 8.27
C LEU A 117 -16.00 -3.38 8.36
N SER A 118 -16.93 -4.29 8.06
CA SER A 118 -16.64 -5.72 8.08
C SER A 118 -15.59 -6.09 7.03
N PRO A 119 -14.45 -6.72 7.42
CA PRO A 119 -13.45 -7.21 6.48
C PRO A 119 -14.01 -8.17 5.43
N TYR A 120 -15.01 -8.98 5.82
CA TYR A 120 -15.68 -9.95 4.95
C TYR A 120 -16.58 -9.31 3.89
N ARG A 121 -16.85 -8.02 4.00
CA ARG A 121 -17.71 -7.27 3.07
C ARG A 121 -16.91 -6.36 2.15
N PHE A 122 -15.59 -6.49 2.08
CA PHE A 122 -14.83 -5.83 1.01
C PHE A 122 -14.84 -6.67 -0.26
N GLY A 123 -15.21 -6.04 -1.37
CA GLY A 123 -15.23 -6.65 -2.69
C GLY A 123 -13.91 -6.43 -3.43
N ARG A 124 -13.99 -6.37 -4.76
CA ARG A 124 -12.82 -6.13 -5.60
C ARG A 124 -12.18 -4.78 -5.26
N ILE A 125 -10.89 -4.80 -4.93
CA ILE A 125 -10.07 -3.60 -4.76
C ILE A 125 -9.79 -2.99 -6.14
N ILE A 126 -9.90 -1.67 -6.23
CA ILE A 126 -9.67 -0.90 -7.45
C ILE A 126 -8.42 -0.05 -7.27
N SER A 127 -7.54 0.00 -8.27
CA SER A 127 -6.45 0.96 -8.32
C SER A 127 -6.71 1.98 -9.42
N ILE A 128 -6.54 3.26 -9.10
CA ILE A 128 -6.78 4.38 -10.01
C ILE A 128 -5.46 5.07 -10.31
N PRO A 129 -5.00 5.09 -11.57
CA PRO A 129 -3.82 5.83 -11.94
C PRO A 129 -4.10 7.33 -11.98
N HIS A 130 -3.04 8.12 -11.91
CA HIS A 130 -3.12 9.56 -12.05
C HIS A 130 -3.73 9.91 -13.43
N PRO A 131 -4.66 10.90 -13.54
CA PRO A 131 -5.34 11.21 -14.79
C PRO A 131 -4.42 11.54 -15.97
N SER A 132 -3.19 11.97 -15.71
CA SER A 132 -2.16 12.17 -16.75
C SER A 132 -1.75 10.88 -17.48
N LYS A 133 -2.01 9.71 -16.88
CA LYS A 133 -1.78 8.38 -17.47
C LYS A 133 -3.02 7.85 -18.22
N GLY A 134 -4.07 8.66 -18.33
CA GLY A 134 -5.36 8.28 -18.92
C GLY A 134 -6.44 7.99 -17.88
N LEU A 135 -7.69 7.98 -18.34
CA LEU A 135 -8.86 7.70 -17.51
C LEU A 135 -9.21 6.21 -17.58
N TYR A 136 -9.55 5.64 -16.43
CA TYR A 136 -9.94 4.24 -16.29
C TYR A 136 -11.41 4.13 -15.94
N ASP A 137 -12.10 3.15 -16.54
CA ASP A 137 -13.44 2.79 -16.08
C ASP A 137 -13.34 2.11 -14.71
N ILE A 138 -13.85 2.84 -13.71
CA ILE A 138 -13.95 2.41 -12.33
C ILE A 138 -15.40 2.23 -11.89
N GLU A 139 -16.33 2.91 -12.55
CA GLU A 139 -17.74 2.93 -12.17
C GLU A 139 -18.34 1.53 -12.30
N SER A 140 -18.08 0.86 -13.43
CA SER A 140 -18.56 -0.51 -13.63
C SER A 140 -18.08 -1.48 -12.53
N LYS A 141 -16.87 -1.26 -12.00
CA LYS A 141 -16.27 -2.08 -10.94
C LYS A 141 -16.88 -1.76 -9.57
N ILE A 142 -17.10 -0.48 -9.27
CA ILE A 142 -17.78 -0.03 -8.03
C ILE A 142 -19.20 -0.58 -8.00
N GLU A 143 -19.94 -0.46 -9.10
CA GLU A 143 -21.32 -0.94 -9.22
C GLU A 143 -21.44 -2.46 -9.03
N VAL A 144 -20.46 -3.23 -9.49
CA VAL A 144 -20.43 -4.68 -9.24
C VAL A 144 -20.30 -4.97 -7.74
N ASN A 145 -19.43 -4.27 -7.01
CA ASN A 145 -19.32 -4.46 -5.56
C ASN A 145 -20.61 -4.04 -4.85
N LEU A 146 -21.17 -2.87 -5.17
CA LEU A 146 -22.40 -2.36 -4.54
C LEU A 146 -23.59 -3.28 -4.76
N LYS A 147 -23.77 -3.81 -5.98
CA LYS A 147 -24.84 -4.78 -6.31
C LYS A 147 -24.74 -6.08 -5.50
N ASN A 148 -23.54 -6.45 -5.06
CA ASN A 148 -23.29 -7.63 -4.24
C ASN A 148 -23.19 -7.31 -2.74
N ASP A 149 -23.58 -6.10 -2.34
CA ASP A 149 -23.55 -5.65 -0.94
C ASP A 149 -22.12 -5.65 -0.34
N LEU A 150 -21.14 -5.27 -1.17
CA LEU A 150 -19.71 -5.19 -0.84
C LEU A 150 -19.18 -3.75 -0.86
N HIS A 151 -18.40 -3.38 0.15
CA HIS A 151 -17.59 -2.17 0.20
C HIS A 151 -16.46 -2.23 -0.85
N THR A 152 -16.07 -1.07 -1.36
CA THR A 152 -14.98 -0.93 -2.32
C THR A 152 -13.84 -0.14 -1.70
N LEU A 153 -12.65 -0.74 -1.64
CA LEU A 153 -11.40 -0.01 -1.42
C LEU A 153 -10.85 0.44 -2.78
N ILE A 154 -10.52 1.71 -2.87
CA ILE A 154 -9.94 2.36 -4.04
C ILE A 154 -8.56 2.90 -3.67
N LEU A 155 -7.52 2.33 -4.25
CA LEU A 155 -6.13 2.78 -4.12
C LEU A 155 -5.87 3.89 -5.16
N LEU A 156 -5.17 4.94 -4.75
CA LEU A 156 -4.79 6.06 -5.61
C LEU A 156 -3.31 5.99 -5.97
N ASP A 157 -2.98 6.47 -7.16
CA ASP A 157 -1.61 6.52 -7.67
C ASP A 157 -0.67 7.29 -6.73
N THR A 158 0.54 6.78 -6.57
CA THR A 158 1.57 7.36 -5.71
C THR A 158 2.67 8.05 -6.49
N ASP A 159 2.74 7.85 -7.81
CA ASP A 159 3.73 8.49 -8.67
C ASP A 159 3.25 8.62 -10.13
N PRO A 160 2.75 9.80 -10.56
CA PRO A 160 2.56 11.01 -9.75
C PRO A 160 1.50 10.80 -8.67
N VAL A 161 1.69 11.45 -7.53
CA VAL A 161 0.75 11.37 -6.40
C VAL A 161 -0.63 11.91 -6.81
N LEU A 162 -1.66 11.09 -6.66
CA LEU A 162 -3.06 11.46 -6.85
C LEU A 162 -3.73 11.68 -5.48
N ASP A 163 -4.15 12.91 -5.20
CA ASP A 163 -4.90 13.21 -3.97
C ASP A 163 -6.38 12.85 -4.09
N TYR A 164 -7.04 12.65 -2.94
CA TYR A 164 -8.42 12.20 -2.89
C TYR A 164 -9.42 13.19 -3.48
N LYS A 165 -9.18 14.52 -3.38
CA LYS A 165 -10.10 15.54 -3.90
C LYS A 165 -10.07 15.53 -5.42
N THR A 166 -8.87 15.46 -5.99
CA THR A 166 -8.69 15.32 -7.44
C THR A 166 -9.31 14.02 -7.94
N ALA A 167 -9.10 12.89 -7.26
CA ALA A 167 -9.71 11.61 -7.62
C ALA A 167 -11.24 11.67 -7.58
N ILE A 168 -11.83 12.21 -6.51
CA ILE A 168 -13.29 12.34 -6.39
C ILE A 168 -13.87 13.16 -7.53
N LYS A 169 -13.26 14.31 -7.84
CA LYS A 169 -13.73 15.21 -8.90
C LYS A 169 -13.61 14.61 -10.30
N VAL A 170 -12.46 14.02 -10.63
CA VAL A 170 -12.19 13.51 -11.98
C VAL A 170 -13.06 12.29 -12.30
N TYR A 171 -13.30 11.44 -11.30
CA TYR A 171 -14.04 10.21 -11.47
C TYR A 171 -15.49 10.29 -10.98
N ASN A 172 -15.98 11.49 -10.65
CA ASN A 172 -17.37 11.75 -10.21
C ASN A 172 -17.80 10.82 -9.07
N LEU A 173 -16.94 10.66 -8.06
CA LEU A 173 -17.16 9.73 -6.93
C LEU A 173 -18.01 10.35 -5.81
N ASP A 174 -18.29 11.64 -5.87
CA ASP A 174 -19.16 12.39 -4.97
C ASP A 174 -20.64 11.96 -5.09
N LYS A 175 -21.02 11.27 -6.17
CA LYS A 175 -22.34 10.63 -6.29
C LYS A 175 -22.54 9.45 -5.32
N TYR A 176 -21.45 8.88 -4.79
CA TYR A 176 -21.49 7.83 -3.79
C TYR A 176 -21.24 8.40 -2.39
N CYS A 177 -21.53 7.64 -1.34
CA CYS A 177 -20.87 7.94 -0.07
C CYS A 177 -19.40 7.55 -0.19
N THR A 178 -18.52 8.55 -0.21
CA THR A 178 -17.08 8.35 -0.36
C THR A 178 -16.36 8.82 0.89
N ILE A 179 -15.51 7.95 1.43
CA ILE A 179 -14.69 8.21 2.61
C ILE A 179 -13.24 8.31 2.15
N ALA A 180 -12.61 9.45 2.40
CA ALA A 180 -11.19 9.62 2.17
C ALA A 180 -10.39 9.01 3.32
N VAL A 181 -9.25 8.42 2.99
CA VAL A 181 -8.30 7.84 3.95
C VAL A 181 -6.90 8.35 3.61
N SER A 182 -6.18 8.91 4.58
CA SER A 182 -4.74 9.16 4.50
C SER A 182 -3.98 8.06 5.21
N ILE A 183 -2.92 7.60 4.56
CA ILE A 183 -2.12 6.45 4.96
C ILE A 183 -0.70 6.92 5.28
N GLY A 184 -0.24 6.69 6.50
CA GLY A 184 1.10 7.04 6.93
C GLY A 184 1.29 6.84 8.42
N GLU A 185 2.08 7.72 9.05
CA GLU A 185 2.31 7.71 10.51
C GLU A 185 1.00 7.66 11.29
N LYS A 186 0.02 8.45 10.86
CA LYS A 186 -1.36 8.40 11.33
C LYS A 186 -2.27 7.98 10.20
N ILE A 187 -3.30 7.23 10.55
CA ILE A 187 -4.38 6.90 9.62
C ILE A 187 -5.51 7.86 9.95
N VAL A 188 -5.87 8.70 8.98
CA VAL A 188 -6.93 9.69 9.13
C VAL A 188 -7.99 9.36 8.10
N TYR A 189 -9.26 9.33 8.51
CA TYR A 189 -10.37 9.05 7.61
C TYR A 189 -11.56 9.97 7.87
N GLY A 190 -12.35 10.23 6.84
CA GLY A 190 -13.53 11.08 6.91
C GLY A 190 -14.05 11.45 5.53
N LYS A 191 -15.18 12.18 5.47
CA LYS A 191 -15.69 12.75 4.20
C LYS A 191 -14.70 13.75 3.61
N GLU A 192 -14.10 14.56 4.49
CA GLU A 192 -12.97 15.41 4.19
C GLU A 192 -11.90 15.16 5.23
N ILE A 193 -10.65 15.11 4.79
CA ILE A 193 -9.48 14.93 5.66
C ILE A 193 -8.47 16.05 5.40
N ASP A 194 -7.85 16.51 6.48
CA ASP A 194 -6.66 17.36 6.48
C ASP A 194 -5.44 16.53 6.86
N ALA A 195 -4.97 15.76 5.88
CA ALA A 195 -3.82 14.89 6.03
C ALA A 195 -3.11 14.76 4.66
N PRO A 196 -1.79 14.56 4.64
CA PRO A 196 -1.06 14.42 3.39
C PRO A 196 -1.27 13.05 2.74
N PRO A 197 -0.97 12.91 1.45
CA PRO A 197 -0.91 11.60 0.79
C PRO A 197 0.21 10.71 1.36
N PRO A 198 0.19 9.39 1.08
CA PRO A 198 -0.71 8.69 0.16
C PRO A 198 -2.16 8.61 0.66
N HIS A 199 -3.09 8.71 -0.30
CA HIS A 199 -4.52 8.64 -0.05
C HIS A 199 -5.13 7.37 -0.63
N ALA A 200 -6.24 6.94 -0.04
CA ALA A 200 -7.16 5.94 -0.59
C ALA A 200 -8.60 6.44 -0.41
N LEU A 201 -9.54 5.81 -1.11
CA LEU A 201 -10.97 6.06 -0.95
C LEU A 201 -11.67 4.76 -0.58
N ILE A 202 -12.73 4.87 0.21
CA ILE A 202 -13.65 3.76 0.50
C ILE A 202 -15.06 4.18 0.11
N ILE A 203 -15.72 3.32 -0.67
CA ILE A 203 -17.15 3.43 -0.97
C ILE A 203 -17.84 2.26 -0.28
N PRO A 204 -18.51 2.47 0.86
CA PRO A 204 -19.20 1.40 1.54
C PRO A 204 -20.48 1.01 0.78
N ALA A 205 -20.78 -0.29 0.73
CA ALA A 205 -22.13 -0.77 0.50
C ALA A 205 -23.09 -0.34 1.63
N LYS A 206 -24.35 -0.77 1.54
CA LYS A 206 -25.34 -0.51 2.59
C LYS A 206 -24.81 -0.98 3.95
N LEU A 207 -24.65 -0.03 4.87
CA LEU A 207 -24.08 -0.31 6.18
C LEU A 207 -24.98 -1.24 6.99
N MET A 208 -24.38 -2.27 7.59
CA MET A 208 -25.05 -3.09 8.60
C MET A 208 -25.26 -2.27 9.87
N HIS A 209 -26.16 -2.73 10.74
CA HIS A 209 -26.52 -1.99 11.95
C HIS A 209 -25.29 -1.59 12.79
N TYR A 210 -24.34 -2.50 12.95
CA TYR A 210 -23.12 -2.29 13.74
C TYR A 210 -22.06 -1.42 13.04
N GLU A 211 -22.08 -1.32 11.70
CA GLU A 211 -21.12 -0.48 10.97
C GLU A 211 -21.51 1.00 11.02
N LYS A 212 -22.81 1.28 11.16
CA LYS A 212 -23.35 2.64 11.29
C LYS A 212 -22.87 3.37 12.55
N ASP A 213 -22.43 2.62 13.56
CA ASP A 213 -21.88 3.19 14.78
C ASP A 213 -20.49 3.81 14.55
N PHE A 214 -19.80 3.40 13.49
CA PHE A 214 -18.44 3.86 13.16
C PHE A 214 -18.39 4.84 12.00
N ILE A 215 -19.31 4.70 11.03
CA ILE A 215 -19.32 5.51 9.81
C ILE A 215 -20.65 6.23 9.67
N GLN A 216 -20.57 7.56 9.59
CA GLN A 216 -21.69 8.41 9.19
C GLN A 216 -21.60 8.73 7.69
N CYS A 217 -22.08 7.76 6.92
CA CYS A 217 -22.52 7.90 5.54
C CYS A 217 -24.05 8.02 5.56
#